data_AF-A0A841VPS4-F1
#
_entry.id   AF-A0A841VPS4-F1
#
_cell.length_a   1.000
_cell.length_b   1.000
_cell.length_c   1.000
_cell.angle_alpha   90.00
_cell.angle_beta   90.00
_cell.angle_gamma   90.00
#
_symmetry.space_group_name_H-M   'P 1'
#
loop_
_entity.id
_entity.type
_entity.pdbx_description
1 polymer ?
#
loop_
_entity_poly.entity_id
_entity_poly.type
_entity_poly.pdbx_seq_one_letter_code
_entity_poly.pdbx_strand_id
1 'polypeptide(L)'
;MNHQGLILWLTGLSGAGKTTIASSVAQELRSRGCRVELLDGGVVRTHLSQGLGFSKKDRDTNVRRIGFVANLLSRNGVVALA
;
A
#
# COMPACT_ATOMS: atom_id res chain seq x y z
N MET A 1 17.50 3.14 -15.94
CA MET A 1 17.27 4.22 -14.95
C MET A 1 16.90 3.56 -13.63
N ASN A 2 17.64 3.83 -12.55
CA ASN A 2 17.26 3.35 -11.21
C ASN A 2 16.16 4.27 -10.67
N HIS A 3 14.91 3.80 -10.67
CA HIS A 3 13.81 4.52 -10.07
C HIS A 3 13.95 4.54 -8.54
N GLN A 4 13.84 5.72 -7.93
CA GLN A 4 13.75 5.82 -6.49
C GLN A 4 12.38 5.30 -6.04
N GLY A 5 12.35 4.48 -5.00
CA GLY A 5 11.10 4.02 -4.43
C GLY A 5 10.37 5.16 -3.71
N LEU A 6 9.05 5.09 -3.67
CA LEU A 6 8.19 6.06 -2.99
C LEU A 6 7.00 5.35 -2.36
N ILE A 7 6.33 6.04 -1.44
CA ILE A 7 5.08 5.56 -0.84
C ILE A 7 3.97 6.53 -1.25
N LEU A 8 2.92 6.02 -1.91
CA LEU A 8 1.69 6.77 -2.15
C LEU A 8 0.61 6.19 -1.23
N TRP A 9 0.13 7.02 -0.30
CA TRP A 9 -0.87 6.61 0.68
C TRP A 9 -2.23 7.25 0.36
N LEU A 10 -3.16 6.43 -0.12
CA LEU A 10 -4.50 6.84 -0.51
C LEU A 10 -5.46 6.69 0.67
N THR A 11 -6.06 7.80 1.10
CA THR A 11 -7.09 7.79 2.16
C THR A 11 -8.43 8.27 1.62
N GLY A 12 -9.50 7.88 2.30
CA GLY A 12 -10.86 8.23 1.91
C GLY A 12 -11.88 7.18 2.33
N LEU A 13 -13.16 7.55 2.30
CA LEU A 13 -14.28 6.68 2.67
C LEU A 13 -14.33 5.39 1.83
N SER A 14 -15.05 4.38 2.34
CA SER A 14 -15.37 3.19 1.53
C SER A 14 -16.11 3.61 0.26
N GLY A 15 -15.76 3.02 -0.89
CA GLY A 15 -16.35 3.40 -2.19
C GLY A 15 -15.80 4.69 -2.82
N ALA A 16 -14.89 5.44 -2.18
CA ALA A 16 -14.31 6.67 -2.74
C ALA A 16 -13.34 6.47 -3.93
N GLY A 17 -13.24 5.26 -4.49
CA GLY A 17 -12.42 4.99 -5.68
C GLY A 17 -10.93 4.75 -5.44
N LYS A 18 -10.47 4.60 -4.18
CA LYS A 18 -9.05 4.38 -3.84
C LYS A 18 -8.41 3.23 -4.62
N THR A 19 -9.05 2.06 -4.65
CA THR A 19 -8.55 0.86 -5.36
C THR A 19 -8.50 1.09 -6.88
N THR A 20 -9.46 1.83 -7.43
CA THR A 20 -9.49 2.20 -8.85
C THR A 20 -8.31 3.09 -9.21
N ILE A 21 -8.08 4.14 -8.42
CA ILE A 21 -6.93 5.05 -8.61
C ILE A 21 -5.62 4.30 -8.43
N ALA A 22 -5.47 3.52 -7.36
CA ALA A 22 -4.27 2.74 -7.09
C ALA A 22 -3.90 1.82 -8.25
N SER A 23 -4.89 1.10 -8.80
CA SER A 23 -4.68 0.18 -9.92
C SER A 23 -4.24 0.91 -11.20
N SER A 24 -4.86 2.04 -11.51
CA SER A 24 -4.51 2.85 -12.69
C SER A 24 -3.11 3.44 -12.57
N VAL A 25 -2.77 4.01 -11.40
CA VAL A 25 -1.43 4.52 -11.10
C VAL A 25 -0.39 3.39 -11.18
N ALA A 26 -0.71 2.21 -10.66
CA ALA A 26 0.19 1.06 -10.71
C ALA A 26 0.51 0.63 -12.14
N GLN A 27 -0.51 0.57 -13.00
CA GLN A 27 -0.36 0.22 -14.40
C GLN A 27 0.55 1.22 -15.13
N GLU A 28 0.32 2.51 -14.92
CA GLU A 28 1.11 3.58 -15.55
C GLU A 28 2.56 3.63 -15.05
N LEU A 29 2.79 3.43 -13.76
CA LEU A 29 4.17 3.37 -13.25
C LEU A 29 4.91 2.13 -13.74
N ARG A 30 4.23 0.98 -13.85
CA ARG A 30 4.82 -0.24 -14.42
C ARG A 30 5.15 -0.07 -15.91
N SER A 31 4.30 0.61 -16.70
CA SER A 31 4.56 0.88 -18.12
C SER A 31 5.82 1.73 -18.32
N ARG A 32 6.15 2.59 -17.35
CA ARG A 32 7.38 3.40 -17.29
C ARG A 32 8.60 2.66 -16.75
N GLY A 33 8.47 1.37 -16.42
CA GLY A 33 9.56 0.55 -15.89
C GLY A 33 9.82 0.72 -14.38
N CYS A 34 8.89 1.30 -13.62
CA CYS A 34 8.97 1.31 -12.16
C CYS A 34 8.60 -0.07 -11.59
N ARG A 35 9.28 -0.47 -10.51
CA ARG A 35 8.82 -1.59 -9.67
C ARG A 35 7.70 -1.07 -8.78
N VAL A 36 6.53 -1.71 -8.80
CA VAL A 36 5.33 -1.23 -8.08
C VAL A 36 4.64 -2.37 -7.35
N GLU A 37 4.30 -2.13 -6.09
CA GLU A 37 3.54 -3.05 -5.24
C GLU A 37 2.26 -2.38 -4.71
N LEU A 38 1.15 -3.13 -4.72
CA LEU A 38 -0.14 -2.68 -4.22
C LEU A 38 -0.39 -3.31 -2.84
N LEU A 39 -0.41 -2.49 -1.80
CA LEU A 39 -0.72 -2.88 -0.43
C LEU A 39 -2.24 -2.77 -0.19
N ASP A 40 -3.03 -3.46 -1.01
CA ASP A 40 -4.49 -3.42 -0.92
C ASP A 40 -5.03 -4.13 0.33
N GLY A 41 -6.19 -3.66 0.79
CA GLY A 41 -6.87 -4.15 1.98
C GLY A 41 -7.13 -5.65 1.98
N GLY A 42 -7.30 -6.31 0.83
CA GLY A 42 -7.47 -7.77 0.76
C GLY A 42 -6.22 -8.55 1.21
N VAL A 43 -5.06 -8.23 0.63
CA VAL A 43 -3.78 -8.90 0.93
C VAL A 43 -3.29 -8.51 2.32
N VAL A 44 -3.39 -7.22 2.66
CA VAL A 44 -3.02 -6.70 3.97
C VAL A 44 -3.88 -7.36 5.05
N ARG A 45 -5.20 -7.43 4.88
CA ARG A 45 -6.09 -8.04 5.89
C ARG A 45 -5.82 -9.53 6.08
N THR A 46 -5.51 -10.22 5.00
CA THR A 46 -5.30 -11.67 5.02
C THR A 46 -3.95 -12.08 5.61
N HIS A 47 -2.90 -11.26 5.48
CA HIS A 47 -1.55 -11.65 5.91
C HIS A 47 -0.93 -10.75 6.98
N LEU A 48 -1.23 -9.45 6.95
CA LEU A 48 -0.66 -8.46 7.86
C LEU A 48 -1.61 -8.11 9.01
N SER A 49 -2.91 -8.31 8.86
CA SER A 49 -3.91 -8.00 9.88
C SER A 49 -4.50 -9.22 10.57
N GLN A 50 -3.96 -10.43 10.34
CA GLN A 50 -4.41 -11.62 11.07
C GLN A 50 -4.30 -11.41 12.59
N GLY A 51 -5.35 -11.78 13.31
CA GLY A 51 -5.47 -11.60 14.74
C GLY A 51 -5.87 -10.19 15.21
N LEU A 52 -6.06 -9.23 14.30
CA LEU A 52 -6.55 -7.88 14.65
C LEU A 52 -8.08 -7.81 14.57
N GLY A 53 -8.70 -7.26 15.61
CA GLY A 53 -10.13 -6.94 15.64
C GLY A 53 -10.43 -5.55 15.07
N PHE A 54 -11.55 -4.96 15.49
CA PHE A 54 -11.98 -3.63 15.05
C PHE A 54 -11.74 -2.54 16.10
N SER A 55 -10.99 -2.81 17.17
CA SER A 55 -10.70 -1.81 18.19
C SER A 55 -9.84 -0.66 17.64
N LYS A 56 -9.82 0.50 18.31
CA LYS A 56 -8.92 1.61 17.91
C LYS A 56 -7.46 1.14 17.87
N LYS A 57 -7.03 0.39 18.89
CA LYS A 57 -5.68 -0.15 19.00
C LYS A 57 -5.34 -1.11 17.85
N ASP A 58 -6.29 -1.93 17.43
CA ASP A 58 -6.12 -2.85 16.30
C ASP A 58 -5.96 -2.09 14.99
N ARG A 59 -6.79 -1.05 14.76
CA ARG A 59 -6.68 -0.18 13.59
C ARG A 59 -5.34 0.55 13.55
N ASP A 60 -4.89 1.09 14.69
CA ASP A 60 -3.60 1.76 14.79
C ASP A 60 -2.44 0.78 14.50
N THR A 61 -2.54 -0.44 15.01
CA THR A 61 -1.55 -1.52 14.75
C THR A 61 -1.54 -1.90 13.27
N ASN A 62 -2.72 -2.00 12.64
CA ASN A 62 -2.83 -2.28 11.22
C ASN A 62 -2.11 -1.23 10.36
N VAL A 63 -2.37 0.06 10.62
CA VAL A 63 -1.72 1.17 9.91
C VAL A 63 -0.19 1.12 10.09
N ARG A 64 0.30 0.84 11.31
CA ARG A 64 1.75 0.71 11.57
C ARG A 64 2.38 -0.44 10.79
N ARG A 65 1.70 -1.59 10.69
CA ARG A 65 2.19 -2.76 9.92
C ARG A 65 2.29 -2.45 8.43
N ILE A 66 1.27 -1.80 7.86
CA ILE A 66 1.29 -1.36 6.45
C ILE A 66 2.45 -0.38 6.23
N GLY A 67 2.59 0.63 7.11
CA GLY A 67 3.67 1.62 7.02
C GLY A 67 5.06 0.99 7.08
N PHE A 68 5.27 -0.03 7.93
CA PHE A 68 6.54 -0.76 7.98
C PHE A 68 6.87 -1.46 6.66
N VAL A 69 5.90 -2.16 6.06
CA VAL A 69 6.07 -2.86 4.78
C VAL A 69 6.28 -1.86 3.63
N ALA A 70 5.49 -0.79 3.59
CA ALA A 70 5.64 0.27 2.59
C ALA A 70 7.05 0.90 2.62
N ASN A 71 7.57 1.17 3.82
CA ASN A 71 8.93 1.68 4.00
C ASN A 71 10.00 0.67 3.57
N LEU A 72 9.82 -0.62 3.89
CA LEU A 72 10.72 -1.69 3.43
C LEU A 72 10.77 -1.79 1.91
N LEU A 73 9.63 -1.62 1.23
CA LEU A 73 9.55 -1.62 -0.23
C LEU A 73 10.20 -0.38 -0.84
N SER A 74 9.83 0.81 -0.33
CA SER A 74 10.33 2.10 -0.83
C SER A 74 11.84 2.22 -0.75
N ARG A 75 12.45 1.85 0.38
CA ARG A 75 13.92 1.89 0.53
C ARG A 75 14.67 0.90 -0.38
N ASN A 76 13.97 -0.05 -1.00
CA ASN A 76 14.50 -1.01 -1.96
C ASN A 76 14.12 -0.67 -3.43
N GLY A 77 13.74 0.59 -3.70
CA GLY A 77 13.46 1.06 -5.06
C GLY A 77 12.08 0.64 -5.60
N VAL A 78 11.14 0.25 -4.73
CA VAL A 78 9.78 -0.12 -5.11
C VAL A 78 8.82 1.03 -4.77
N VAL A 79 7.91 1.35 -5.69
CA VAL A 79 6.78 2.22 -5.39
C VAL A 79 5.71 1.41 -4.66
N ALA A 80 5.47 1.73 -3.39
CA ALA A 80 4.41 1.14 -2.60
C ALA A 80 3.15 2.01 -2.67
N LEU A 81 2.04 1.43 -3.12
CA LEU A 81 0.73 2.07 -3.17
C LEU A 81 -0.14 1.47 -2.06
N ALA A 82 -0.47 2.26 -1.03
CA ALA A 82 -1.19 1.85 0.17
C ALA A 82 -2.52 2.59 0.33
#